data_AF-A0A067QNU0-F1
#
_entry.id   AF-A0A067QNU0-F1
#
_cell.length_a   1.000
_cell.length_b   1.000
_cell.length_c   1.000
_cell.angle_alpha   90.00
_cell.angle_beta   90.00
_cell.angle_gamma   90.00
#
_symmetry.space_group_name_H-M   'P 1'
#
loop_
_entity.id
_entity.type
_entity.pdbx_description
1 polymer ?
#
loop_
_entity_poly.entity_id
_entity_poly.type
_entity_poly.pdbx_seq_one_letter_code
_entity_poly.pdbx_strand_id
1 'polypeptide(L)'
;MNDNNWKKLINIVLSLVKKYVKALDGVKMSVEAFGSICKGVSRQDIISWSRAEAKAQVGRLKDITKMDIYGPSVKDAPTKAELQIQLTQDEETGNGPIHGSASWISNGMRIQEVQ
;
A
#
# COMPACT_ATOMS: atom_id res chain seq x y z
N MET A 1 -3.98 -44.00 28.25
CA MET A 1 -3.34 -42.69 28.02
C MET A 1 -2.25 -42.84 26.94
N ASN A 2 -2.58 -42.80 25.63
CA ASN A 2 -1.64 -42.46 24.52
C ASN A 2 -2.24 -42.47 23.09
N ASP A 3 -3.54 -42.67 22.91
CA ASP A 3 -4.13 -42.93 21.58
C ASP A 3 -4.31 -41.67 20.69
N ASN A 4 -4.21 -40.48 21.29
CA ASN A 4 -4.49 -39.20 20.61
C ASN A 4 -3.41 -38.77 19.61
N ASN A 5 -2.13 -39.03 19.90
CA ASN A 5 -1.04 -38.66 18.99
C ASN A 5 -0.94 -39.64 17.80
N TRP A 6 -1.22 -40.91 18.02
CA TRP A 6 -1.27 -41.93 16.97
C TRP A 6 -2.38 -41.64 15.94
N LYS A 7 -3.59 -41.34 16.40
CA LYS A 7 -4.71 -40.98 15.49
C LYS A 7 -4.45 -39.69 14.70
N LYS A 8 -3.73 -38.72 15.28
CA LYS A 8 -3.29 -37.51 14.56
C LYS A 8 -2.27 -37.85 13.47
N LEU A 9 -1.30 -38.71 13.77
CA LEU A 9 -0.30 -39.19 12.81
C LEU A 9 -0.91 -39.96 11.64
N ILE A 10 -1.88 -40.86 11.89
CA ILE A 10 -2.56 -41.58 10.80
C ILE A 10 -3.42 -40.63 9.96
N ASN A 11 -4.12 -39.68 10.59
CA ASN A 11 -4.98 -38.75 9.87
C ASN A 11 -4.22 -37.63 9.13
N ILE A 12 -2.94 -37.40 9.43
CA ILE A 12 -2.17 -36.32 8.78
C ILE A 12 -2.01 -36.60 7.28
N VAL A 13 -1.77 -37.86 6.89
CA VAL A 13 -1.60 -38.26 5.50
C VAL A 13 -2.90 -38.05 4.73
N LEU A 14 -4.02 -38.52 5.28
CA LEU A 14 -5.35 -38.30 4.69
C LEU A 14 -5.71 -36.81 4.60
N SER A 15 -5.35 -36.02 5.61
CA SER A 15 -5.55 -34.57 5.62
C SER A 15 -4.72 -33.88 4.53
N LEU A 16 -3.45 -34.27 4.37
CA LEU A 16 -2.55 -33.75 3.34
C LEU A 16 -3.06 -34.07 1.95
N VAL A 17 -3.51 -35.31 1.69
CA VAL A 17 -4.11 -35.69 0.41
C VAL A 17 -5.35 -34.84 0.10
N LYS A 18 -6.25 -34.67 1.07
CA LYS A 18 -7.43 -33.80 0.90
C LYS A 18 -7.06 -32.34 0.63
N LYS A 19 -6.07 -31.81 1.35
CA LYS A 19 -5.56 -30.45 1.15
C LYS A 19 -4.90 -30.29 -0.22
N TYR A 20 -4.16 -31.30 -0.68
CA TYR A 20 -3.52 -31.30 -1.99
C TYR A 20 -4.56 -31.23 -3.11
N VAL A 21 -5.61 -32.07 -3.07
CA VAL A 21 -6.70 -32.01 -4.07
C VAL A 21 -7.35 -30.63 -4.08
N LYS A 22 -7.66 -30.07 -2.91
CA LYS A 22 -8.19 -28.69 -2.82
C LYS A 22 -7.22 -27.64 -3.34
N ALA A 23 -5.92 -27.83 -3.14
CA ALA A 23 -4.90 -26.92 -3.65
C ALA A 23 -4.84 -26.95 -5.18
N LEU A 24 -5.07 -28.11 -5.81
CA LEU A 24 -5.17 -28.20 -7.27
C LEU A 24 -6.34 -27.38 -7.83
N ASP A 25 -7.51 -27.46 -7.18
CA ASP A 25 -8.65 -26.60 -7.53
C ASP A 25 -8.31 -25.13 -7.34
N GLY A 26 -7.66 -24.79 -6.22
CA GLY A 26 -7.17 -23.44 -5.93
C GLY A 26 -6.21 -22.91 -6.99
N VAL A 27 -5.26 -23.74 -7.47
CA VAL A 27 -4.32 -23.36 -8.54
C VAL A 27 -5.07 -22.96 -9.80
N LYS A 28 -6.06 -23.76 -10.22
CA LYS A 28 -6.88 -23.44 -11.41
C LYS A 28 -7.59 -22.10 -11.23
N MET A 29 -8.26 -21.89 -10.11
CA MET A 29 -8.96 -20.64 -9.80
C MET A 29 -8.01 -19.44 -9.78
N SER A 30 -6.83 -19.59 -9.17
CA SER A 30 -5.84 -18.52 -9.10
C SER A 30 -5.26 -18.17 -10.47
N VAL A 31 -5.02 -19.16 -11.33
CA VAL A 31 -4.54 -18.92 -12.71
C VAL A 31 -5.57 -18.15 -13.52
N GLU A 32 -6.84 -18.54 -13.44
CA GLU A 32 -7.94 -17.86 -14.14
C GLU A 32 -8.10 -16.41 -13.65
N ALA A 33 -8.12 -16.20 -12.32
CA ALA A 33 -8.22 -14.88 -11.72
C ALA A 33 -7.01 -13.99 -12.08
N PHE A 34 -5.80 -14.52 -12.00
CA PHE A 34 -4.58 -13.81 -12.37
C PHE A 34 -4.56 -13.40 -13.85
N GLY A 35 -4.97 -14.32 -14.73
CA GLY A 35 -5.12 -14.04 -16.16
C GLY A 35 -6.17 -12.94 -16.43
N SER A 36 -7.28 -12.94 -15.68
CA SER A 36 -8.29 -11.88 -15.77
C SER A 36 -7.73 -10.50 -15.38
N ILE A 37 -6.98 -10.44 -14.27
CA ILE A 37 -6.32 -9.20 -13.82
C ILE A 37 -5.32 -8.72 -14.88
N CYS A 38 -4.50 -9.61 -15.42
CA CYS A 38 -3.50 -9.25 -16.43
C CYS A 38 -4.11 -8.69 -17.73
N LYS A 39 -5.34 -9.06 -18.09
CA LYS A 39 -6.02 -8.49 -19.26
C LYS A 39 -6.34 -7.00 -19.11
N GLY A 40 -6.53 -6.52 -17.88
CA GLY A 40 -6.85 -5.12 -17.59
C GLY A 40 -5.64 -4.24 -17.32
N VAL A 41 -4.42 -4.80 -17.30
CA VAL A 41 -3.20 -4.12 -16.88
C VAL A 41 -2.26 -3.92 -18.08
N SER A 42 -1.52 -2.81 -18.10
CA SER A 42 -0.58 -2.55 -19.18
C SER A 42 0.59 -3.56 -19.15
N ARG A 43 1.15 -3.88 -20.32
CA ARG A 43 2.32 -4.77 -20.42
C ARG A 43 3.53 -4.21 -19.67
N GLN A 44 3.67 -2.89 -19.60
CA GLN A 44 4.77 -2.23 -18.90
C GLN A 44 4.64 -2.41 -17.39
N ASP A 45 3.43 -2.32 -16.84
CA ASP A 45 3.18 -2.55 -15.41
C ASP A 45 3.44 -4.00 -15.03
N ILE A 46 3.02 -4.97 -15.85
CA ILE A 46 3.31 -6.39 -15.60
C ILE A 46 4.83 -6.62 -15.52
N ILE A 47 5.61 -6.02 -16.44
CA ILE A 47 7.07 -6.15 -16.44
C ILE A 47 7.67 -5.47 -15.21
N SER A 48 7.21 -4.27 -14.84
CA SER A 48 7.74 -3.54 -13.70
C SER A 48 7.47 -4.26 -12.38
N TRP A 49 6.26 -4.77 -12.18
CA TRP A 49 5.87 -5.54 -11.00
C TRP A 49 6.61 -6.88 -10.93
N SER A 50 6.76 -7.58 -12.04
CA SER A 50 7.53 -8.85 -12.07
C SER A 50 8.99 -8.64 -11.68
N ARG A 51 9.61 -7.53 -12.10
CA ARG A 51 10.98 -7.19 -11.69
C ARG A 51 11.07 -6.81 -10.21
N ALA A 52 10.10 -6.04 -9.71
CA ALA A 52 10.04 -5.67 -8.31
C ALA A 52 9.88 -6.91 -7.42
N GLU A 53 9.02 -7.84 -7.82
CA GLU A 53 8.78 -9.11 -7.15
C GLU A 53 10.03 -9.99 -7.10
N ALA A 54 10.69 -10.22 -8.24
CA ALA A 54 11.93 -10.97 -8.29
C ALA A 54 13.02 -10.37 -7.38
N LYS A 55 13.15 -9.03 -7.37
CA LYS A 55 14.11 -8.33 -6.50
C LYS A 55 13.77 -8.50 -5.01
N ALA A 56 12.49 -8.41 -4.66
CA ALA A 56 12.02 -8.61 -3.29
C ALA A 56 12.28 -10.03 -2.79
N GLN A 57 11.97 -11.04 -3.60
CA GLN A 57 12.17 -12.44 -3.25
C GLN A 57 13.64 -12.79 -3.00
N VAL A 58 14.56 -12.24 -3.79
CA VAL A 58 16.01 -12.38 -3.58
C VAL A 58 16.46 -11.68 -2.30
N GLY A 59 15.89 -10.51 -2.00
CA GLY A 59 16.27 -9.69 -0.85
C GLY A 59 15.69 -10.13 0.49
N ARG A 60 14.58 -10.89 0.50
CA ARG A 60 13.75 -11.14 1.70
C ARG A 60 14.49 -11.74 2.89
N LEU A 61 15.51 -12.56 2.64
CA LEU A 61 16.28 -13.22 3.72
C LEU A 61 17.25 -12.26 4.41
N LYS A 62 17.69 -11.21 3.72
CA LYS A 62 18.61 -10.19 4.27
C LYS A 62 17.87 -9.03 4.88
N ASP A 63 16.74 -8.66 4.29
CA ASP A 63 15.94 -7.51 4.69
C ASP A 63 14.46 -7.80 4.39
N ILE A 64 13.68 -7.98 5.46
CA ILE A 64 12.27 -8.33 5.37
C ILE A 64 11.41 -7.20 4.78
N THR A 65 11.84 -5.94 4.92
CA THR A 65 11.14 -4.76 4.37
C THR A 65 11.07 -4.78 2.85
N LYS A 66 11.91 -5.58 2.19
CA LYS A 66 11.82 -5.80 0.74
C LYS A 66 10.50 -6.43 0.31
N MET A 67 9.81 -7.12 1.22
CA MET A 67 8.48 -7.71 0.97
C MET A 67 7.34 -6.69 1.05
N ASP A 68 7.60 -5.45 1.45
CA ASP A 68 6.56 -4.40 1.59
C ASP A 68 5.92 -4.02 0.23
N ILE A 69 6.50 -4.49 -0.89
CA ILE A 69 5.91 -4.36 -2.22
C ILE A 69 4.53 -5.00 -2.37
N TYR A 70 4.18 -5.96 -1.50
CA TYR A 70 2.87 -6.60 -1.47
C TYR A 70 1.87 -5.81 -0.61
N GLY A 71 2.34 -4.80 0.13
CA GLY A 71 1.51 -3.92 0.92
C GLY A 71 0.70 -2.94 0.05
N PRO A 72 -0.46 -2.48 0.53
CA PRO A 72 -1.19 -1.40 -0.12
C PRO A 72 -0.33 -0.14 -0.14
N SER A 73 -0.05 0.40 -1.33
CA SER A 73 0.47 1.77 -1.47
C SER A 73 -0.70 2.74 -1.35
N VAL A 74 -1.26 2.85 -0.15
CA VAL A 74 -2.22 3.92 0.15
C VAL A 74 -1.38 5.15 0.44
N LYS A 75 -1.55 6.22 -0.35
CA LYS A 75 -1.02 7.52 0.05
C LYS A 75 -1.70 7.88 1.36
N ASP A 76 -0.91 8.06 2.41
CA ASP A 76 -1.44 8.58 3.67
C ASP A 76 -2.21 9.86 3.38
N ALA A 77 -3.42 9.96 3.94
CA ALA A 77 -4.19 11.18 3.82
C ALA A 77 -3.36 12.31 4.45
N PRO A 78 -3.32 13.50 3.83
CA PRO A 78 -2.59 14.61 4.39
C PRO A 78 -3.12 14.90 5.79
N THR A 79 -2.20 15.07 6.73
CA THR A 79 -2.54 15.40 8.11
C THR A 79 -3.20 16.78 8.16
N LYS A 80 -3.98 17.03 9.22
CA LYS A 80 -4.58 18.36 9.45
C LYS A 80 -3.52 19.49 9.42
N ALA A 81 -2.32 19.20 9.92
CA ALA A 81 -1.21 20.16 9.93
C ALA A 81 -0.71 20.46 8.51
N GLU A 82 -0.52 19.43 7.68
CA GLU A 82 -0.11 19.61 6.27
C GLU A 82 -1.18 20.35 5.46
N LEU A 83 -2.46 20.03 5.68
CA LEU A 83 -3.59 20.75 5.08
C LEU A 83 -3.61 22.22 5.50
N GLN A 84 -3.35 22.51 6.78
CA GLN A 84 -3.32 23.89 7.26
C GLN A 84 -2.16 24.69 6.65
N ILE A 85 -0.98 24.09 6.51
CA ILE A 85 0.16 24.71 5.84
C ILE A 85 -0.15 24.98 4.36
N GLN A 86 -0.74 24.03 3.65
CA GLN A 86 -1.17 24.22 2.26
C GLN A 86 -2.15 25.38 2.12
N LEU A 87 -3.19 25.41 2.96
CA LEU A 87 -4.18 26.49 2.94
C LEU A 87 -3.56 27.87 3.21
N THR A 88 -2.63 27.97 4.16
CA THR A 88 -1.93 29.24 4.44
C THR A 88 -1.03 29.67 3.28
N GLN A 89 -0.33 28.74 2.62
CA GLN A 89 0.49 29.04 1.44
C GLN A 89 -0.36 29.50 0.25
N ASP A 90 -1.51 28.88 0.04
CA ASP A 90 -2.46 29.26 -1.02
C ASP A 90 -3.07 30.66 -0.74
N GLU A 91 -3.34 30.98 0.54
CA GLU A 91 -3.77 32.32 0.97
C GLU A 91 -2.70 33.40 0.72
N GLU A 92 -1.41 33.08 0.86
CA GLU A 92 -0.30 34.00 0.63
C GLU A 92 0.03 34.21 -0.86
N THR A 93 -0.22 33.20 -1.71
CA THR A 93 0.17 33.21 -3.14
C THR A 93 -0.95 33.75 -4.05
N GLY A 94 -2.21 33.77 -3.58
CA GLY A 94 -3.34 34.26 -4.35
C GLY A 94 -3.28 35.77 -4.61
N ASN A 95 -3.25 36.19 -5.88
CA ASN A 95 -3.27 37.60 -6.31
C ASN A 95 -4.69 38.23 -6.21
N GLY A 96 -5.37 38.01 -5.07
CA GLY A 96 -6.74 38.44 -4.79
C GLY A 96 -6.86 39.27 -3.49
N PRO A 97 -8.06 39.77 -3.14
CA PRO A 97 -8.27 40.48 -1.87
C PRO A 97 -7.88 39.60 -0.68
N ILE A 98 -7.31 40.22 0.35
CA ILE A 98 -6.73 39.55 1.54
C ILE A 98 -7.66 38.45 2.07
N HIS A 99 -7.24 37.20 1.95
CA HIS A 99 -7.93 36.03 2.47
C HIS A 99 -7.17 35.49 3.69
N GLY A 100 -7.90 35.22 4.77
CA GLY A 100 -7.34 34.65 6.00
C GLY A 100 -6.93 35.67 7.07
N SER A 101 -7.07 35.27 8.35
CA SER A 101 -6.73 36.12 9.51
C SER A 101 -5.24 36.42 9.60
N ALA A 102 -4.37 35.49 9.17
CA ALA A 102 -2.92 35.68 9.18
C ALA A 102 -2.46 36.70 8.11
N SER A 103 -3.02 36.61 6.90
CA SER A 103 -2.73 37.58 5.82
C SER A 103 -3.17 39.00 6.18
N TRP A 104 -4.31 39.15 6.87
CA TRP A 104 -4.76 40.43 7.44
C TRP A 104 -3.78 41.03 8.45
N ILE A 105 -3.26 40.21 9.37
CA ILE A 105 -2.29 40.66 10.39
C ILE A 105 -0.96 41.05 9.73
N SER A 106 -0.42 40.20 8.84
CA SER A 106 0.84 40.47 8.14
C SER A 106 0.75 41.73 7.27
N ASN A 107 -0.37 41.95 6.58
CA ASN A 107 -0.56 43.16 5.81
C ASN A 107 -0.72 44.41 6.71
N GLY A 108 -1.40 44.29 7.86
CA GLY A 108 -1.48 45.34 8.86
C GLY A 108 -0.12 45.72 9.42
N MET A 109 0.74 44.74 9.73
CA MET A 109 2.12 44.96 10.17
C MET A 109 2.96 45.65 9.09
N ARG A 110 2.88 45.19 7.83
CA ARG A 110 3.59 45.82 6.71
C ARG A 110 3.17 47.28 6.50
N ILE A 111 1.88 47.60 6.68
CA ILE A 111 1.40 48.99 6.61
C ILE A 111 2.02 49.84 7.73
N GLN A 112 2.16 49.28 8.94
CA GLN A 112 2.80 49.98 10.07
C GLN A 112 4.31 50.15 9.88
N GLU A 113 5.01 49.21 9.25
CA GLU A 113 6.46 49.33 9.00
C GLU A 113 6.82 50.39 7.95
N VAL A 114 5.91 50.70 7.03
CA VAL A 114 6.11 51.67 5.94
C VAL A 114 5.74 53.11 6.38
N GLN A 115 5.15 53.27 7.57
CA GLN A 115 4.64 54.54 8.11
C GLN A 115 5.57 55.11 9.18
#